data_AF-A0A9J6FWX4-F1
#
_entry.id   AF-A0A9J6FWX4-F1
#
_cell.length_a   1.000
_cell.length_b   1.000
_cell.length_c   1.000
_cell.angle_alpha   90.00
_cell.angle_beta   90.00
_cell.angle_gamma   90.00
#
_symmetry.space_group_name_H-M   'P 1'
#
loop_
_entity.id
_entity.type
_entity.pdbx_description
1 polymer ?
#
loop_
_entity_poly.entity_id
_entity_poly.type
_entity_poly.pdbx_seq_one_letter_code
_entity_poly.pdbx_strand_id
1 'polypeptide(L)'
;MHATETTLVAGNIGQQVLATDGGRAVIPCLAKLRVESRNDSAVLVRWFRSGGSENGTEPFYSLDARSRRGGLSKGHHTRGEAWKGRSFFSVLQEPPSLKVNRVDYADRGTYVCDLLYASGRRYSATVALAVFGKRCCLAFSGSINMNR
;
A
#
# COMPACT_ATOMS: atom_id res chain seq x y z
N MET A 1 -12.27 -31.16 35.50
CA MET A 1 -12.03 -29.78 35.01
C MET A 1 -11.51 -29.91 33.59
N HIS A 2 -12.37 -29.76 32.59
CA HIS A 2 -11.97 -29.83 31.19
C HIS A 2 -11.52 -28.45 30.74
N ALA A 3 -10.24 -28.30 30.38
CA ALA A 3 -9.76 -27.12 29.70
C ALA A 3 -10.29 -27.15 28.26
N THR A 4 -11.15 -26.20 27.92
CA THR A 4 -11.55 -25.94 26.53
C THR A 4 -10.36 -25.34 25.79
N GLU A 5 -9.85 -26.09 24.81
CA GLU A 5 -8.86 -25.61 23.85
C GLU A 5 -9.55 -24.56 22.97
N THR A 6 -9.19 -23.28 23.14
CA THR A 6 -9.64 -22.20 22.26
C THR A 6 -8.95 -22.39 20.92
N THR A 7 -9.63 -23.07 19.99
CA THR A 7 -9.23 -23.10 18.58
C THR A 7 -9.26 -21.68 18.05
N LEU A 8 -8.10 -21.05 17.91
CA LEU A 8 -7.95 -19.82 17.15
C LEU A 8 -8.26 -20.18 15.69
N VAL A 9 -9.44 -19.79 15.22
CA VAL A 9 -9.75 -19.79 13.80
C VAL A 9 -8.81 -18.77 13.16
N ALA A 10 -7.75 -19.24 12.51
CA ALA A 10 -6.95 -18.44 11.61
C ALA A 10 -7.85 -18.06 10.43
N GLY A 11 -8.67 -17.02 10.60
CA GLY A 11 -9.32 -16.35 9.48
C GLY A 11 -8.20 -15.98 8.51
N ASN A 12 -8.33 -16.36 7.24
CA ASN A 12 -7.35 -16.11 6.18
C ASN A 12 -6.75 -14.71 6.35
N ILE A 13 -5.55 -14.63 6.94
CA ILE A 13 -4.86 -13.36 7.14
C ILE A 13 -4.37 -13.02 5.73
N GLY A 14 -5.17 -12.23 5.01
CA GLY A 14 -4.71 -11.61 3.77
C GLY A 14 -3.35 -10.98 4.04
N GLN A 15 -2.42 -11.16 3.10
CA GLN A 15 -1.01 -10.82 3.28
C GLN A 15 -0.84 -9.46 4.00
N GLN A 16 -0.04 -9.46 5.05
CA GLN A 16 0.17 -8.30 5.92
C GLN A 16 1.62 -7.82 5.84
N VAL A 17 1.78 -6.51 5.71
CA VAL A 17 3.06 -5.80 5.74
C VAL A 17 3.17 -5.04 7.05
N LEU A 18 4.33 -5.12 7.70
CA LEU A 18 4.62 -4.40 8.93
C LEU A 18 5.56 -3.23 8.64
N ALA A 19 5.30 -2.09 9.27
CA ALA A 19 6.17 -0.92 9.22
C ALA A 19 6.16 -0.19 10.57
N THR A 20 7.15 0.66 10.81
CA THR A 20 7.16 1.59 11.95
C THR A 20 6.80 3.00 11.49
N ASP A 21 6.24 3.79 12.40
CA ASP A 21 6.05 5.23 12.22
C ASP A 21 7.41 5.92 11.94
N GLY A 22 7.45 6.79 10.94
CA GLY A 22 8.67 7.36 10.33
C GLY A 22 9.48 6.42 9.44
N GLY A 23 9.15 5.13 9.40
CA GLY A 23 9.90 4.09 8.70
C GLY A 23 9.62 4.00 7.20
N ARG A 24 9.88 2.82 6.63
CA ARG A 24 9.60 2.48 5.23
C ARG A 24 8.69 1.26 5.16
N ALA A 25 7.70 1.30 4.27
CA ALA A 25 6.87 0.16 3.90
C ALA A 25 7.10 -0.22 2.43
N VAL A 26 7.08 -1.53 2.15
CA VAL A 26 7.09 -2.09 0.80
C VAL A 26 5.84 -2.95 0.67
N ILE A 27 4.81 -2.42 0.01
CA ILE A 27 3.51 -3.04 -0.12
C ILE A 27 3.47 -3.80 -1.46
N PRO A 28 3.48 -5.14 -1.46
CA PRO A 28 3.48 -5.91 -2.69
C PRO A 28 2.12 -5.86 -3.38
N CYS A 29 2.11 -5.74 -4.70
CA CYS A 29 0.94 -6.06 -5.51
C CYS A 29 1.03 -7.53 -5.90
N LEU A 30 0.09 -8.33 -5.41
CA LEU A 30 0.10 -9.78 -5.62
C LEU A 30 -0.35 -10.18 -7.02
N ALA A 31 -0.75 -9.20 -7.82
CA ALA A 31 -1.04 -9.35 -9.23
C ALA A 31 0.25 -9.26 -10.06
N LYS A 32 0.45 -10.22 -10.97
CA LYS A 32 1.59 -10.20 -11.89
C LYS A 32 1.40 -9.10 -12.94
N LEU A 33 2.45 -8.33 -13.25
CA LEU A 33 2.35 -7.33 -14.31
C LEU A 33 2.22 -7.94 -15.71
N ARG A 34 2.58 -9.22 -15.86
CA ARG A 34 2.52 -9.94 -17.13
C ARG A 34 2.03 -11.37 -16.94
N VAL A 35 1.17 -11.81 -17.85
CA VAL A 35 0.58 -13.15 -17.90
C VAL A 35 1.09 -13.84 -19.17
N GLU A 36 2.19 -14.57 -19.05
CA GLU A 36 2.90 -15.16 -20.20
C GLU A 36 2.03 -16.13 -21.00
N SER A 37 1.22 -16.95 -20.34
CA SER A 37 0.31 -17.91 -21.00
C SER A 37 -0.71 -17.26 -21.94
N ARG A 38 -0.89 -15.94 -21.86
CA ARG A 38 -1.84 -15.17 -22.66
C ARG A 38 -1.19 -14.02 -23.42
N ASN A 39 0.14 -13.91 -23.35
CA ASN A 39 0.90 -12.80 -23.90
C ASN A 39 0.34 -11.41 -23.51
N ASP A 40 -0.23 -11.28 -22.30
CA ASP A 40 -0.94 -10.08 -21.88
C ASP A 40 -0.20 -9.34 -20.76
N SER A 41 -0.22 -8.02 -20.80
CA SER A 41 0.53 -7.16 -19.88
C SER A 41 -0.36 -6.08 -19.29
N ALA A 42 -0.12 -5.75 -18.02
CA ALA A 42 -0.74 -4.60 -17.37
C ALA A 42 -0.32 -3.31 -18.08
N VAL A 43 -1.30 -2.46 -18.39
CA VAL A 43 -1.10 -1.14 -19.01
C VAL A 43 -1.48 0.01 -18.06
N LEU A 44 -2.11 -0.31 -16.94
CA LEU A 44 -2.47 0.64 -15.90
C LEU A 44 -2.47 -0.05 -14.53
N VAL A 45 -1.78 0.56 -13.57
CA VAL A 45 -1.76 0.17 -12.15
C VAL A 45 -2.43 1.26 -11.34
N ARG A 46 -3.29 0.89 -10.41
CA ARG A 46 -3.96 1.80 -9.47
C ARG A 46 -3.84 1.27 -8.05
N TRP A 47 -3.68 2.16 -7.10
CA TRP A 47 -3.73 1.82 -5.68
C TRP A 47 -4.81 2.62 -4.97
N PHE A 48 -5.59 1.90 -4.18
CA PHE A 48 -6.66 2.43 -3.34
C PHE A 48 -6.43 2.07 -1.89
N ARG A 49 -6.95 2.89 -0.98
CA ARG A 49 -7.05 2.56 0.44
C ARG A 49 -8.49 2.16 0.73
N SER A 50 -8.70 0.94 1.19
CA SER A 50 -10.01 0.42 1.55
C SER A 50 -10.48 1.09 2.85
N GLY A 51 -11.67 1.70 2.83
CA GLY A 51 -12.30 2.32 4.02
C GLY A 51 -12.05 3.82 4.23
N GLY A 52 -11.52 4.55 3.24
CA GLY A 52 -11.57 6.03 3.24
C GLY A 52 -12.98 6.51 2.89
N SER A 53 -13.57 7.37 3.73
CA SER A 53 -14.96 7.83 3.64
C SER A 53 -15.35 8.35 2.26
N GLU A 54 -16.52 7.88 1.79
CA GLU A 54 -17.51 8.62 1.01
C GLU A 54 -16.96 9.38 -0.21
N ASN A 55 -17.05 8.75 -1.39
CA ASN A 55 -16.57 9.15 -2.74
C ASN A 55 -15.25 8.51 -3.23
N GLY A 56 -14.76 7.44 -2.58
CA GLY A 56 -13.50 6.75 -2.88
C GLY A 56 -13.42 5.97 -4.21
N THR A 57 -13.65 6.62 -5.35
CA THR A 57 -13.51 6.05 -6.70
C THR A 57 -12.12 6.33 -7.31
N GLU A 58 -11.38 7.33 -6.79
CA GLU A 58 -10.10 7.74 -7.36
C GLU A 58 -8.91 7.09 -6.63
N PRO A 59 -7.93 6.54 -7.36
CA PRO A 59 -6.74 5.96 -6.75
C PRO A 59 -5.81 7.04 -6.18
N PHE A 60 -5.24 6.80 -4.99
CA PHE A 60 -4.24 7.72 -4.41
C PHE A 60 -2.89 7.62 -5.13
N TYR A 61 -2.66 6.54 -5.89
CA TYR A 61 -1.50 6.35 -6.74
C TYR A 61 -1.92 5.65 -8.03
N SER A 62 -1.45 6.14 -9.18
CA SER A 62 -1.60 5.44 -10.45
C SER A 62 -0.33 5.46 -11.29
N LEU A 63 -0.19 4.44 -12.13
CA LEU A 63 0.82 4.36 -13.18
C LEU A 63 0.11 3.99 -14.48
N ASP A 64 0.00 4.95 -15.40
CA ASP A 64 -0.71 4.79 -16.67
C ASP A 64 0.25 4.75 -17.86
N ALA A 65 0.28 3.61 -18.56
CA ALA A 65 1.11 3.38 -19.73
C ALA A 65 0.31 3.18 -21.01
N ARG A 66 -1.02 3.40 -21.00
CA ARG A 66 -1.90 3.13 -22.16
C ARG A 66 -1.51 3.93 -23.40
N SER A 67 -0.96 5.13 -23.23
CA SER A 67 -0.53 6.02 -24.32
C SER A 67 0.99 6.01 -24.59
N ARG A 68 1.76 5.12 -23.94
CA ARG A 68 3.24 5.18 -23.94
C ARG A 68 3.86 3.96 -24.60
N ARG A 69 4.69 4.20 -25.61
CA ARG A 69 5.60 3.16 -26.16
C ARG A 69 6.63 2.81 -25.07
N GLY A 70 6.73 1.54 -24.70
CA GLY A 70 7.60 1.05 -23.61
C GLY A 70 6.87 0.53 -22.36
N GLY A 71 5.55 0.53 -22.35
CA GLY A 71 4.74 -0.06 -21.28
C GLY A 71 4.92 0.64 -19.93
N LEU A 72 4.69 -0.10 -18.83
CA LEU A 72 4.70 0.45 -17.47
C LEU A 72 6.02 1.13 -17.08
N SER A 73 7.15 0.73 -17.69
CA SER A 73 8.47 1.36 -17.43
C SER A 73 8.55 2.84 -17.84
N LYS A 74 7.68 3.28 -18.76
CA LYS A 74 7.58 4.67 -19.26
C LYS A 74 6.23 5.30 -18.97
N GLY A 75 5.41 4.67 -18.12
CA GLY A 75 4.09 5.16 -17.78
C GLY A 75 4.14 6.46 -16.97
N HIS A 76 3.05 7.21 -17.01
CA HIS A 76 2.89 8.42 -16.22
C HIS A 76 2.43 8.06 -14.80
N HIS A 77 3.09 8.64 -13.80
CA HIS A 77 2.77 8.39 -12.39
C HIS A 77 2.00 9.58 -11.79
N THR A 78 0.81 9.31 -11.26
CA THR A 78 0.01 10.28 -10.50
C THR A 78 -0.05 9.87 -9.03
N ARG A 79 -0.04 10.85 -8.13
CA ARG A 79 -0.07 10.63 -6.67
C ARG A 79 -0.93 11.71 -6.01
N GLY A 80 -1.78 11.31 -5.07
CA GLY A 80 -2.48 12.23 -4.19
C GLY A 80 -1.52 13.01 -3.31
N GLU A 81 -1.94 14.18 -2.84
CA GLU A 81 -1.06 15.15 -2.16
C GLU A 81 -0.30 14.56 -0.98
N ALA A 82 -1.00 13.84 -0.10
CA ALA A 82 -0.41 13.16 1.07
C ALA A 82 0.64 12.10 0.72
N TRP A 83 0.76 11.68 -0.54
CA TRP A 83 1.64 10.62 -1.02
C TRP A 83 2.78 11.13 -1.91
N LYS A 84 2.72 12.40 -2.34
CA LYS A 84 3.75 13.03 -3.17
C LYS A 84 5.09 13.07 -2.42
N GLY A 85 6.18 12.84 -3.15
CA GLY A 85 7.54 12.85 -2.59
C GLY A 85 7.88 11.74 -1.60
N ARG A 86 6.92 10.87 -1.24
CA ARG A 86 7.16 9.74 -0.34
C ARG A 86 6.71 8.38 -0.84
N SER A 87 5.92 8.33 -1.91
CA SER A 87 5.49 7.08 -2.55
C SER A 87 6.01 6.88 -3.97
N PHE A 88 6.40 5.64 -4.29
CA PHE A 88 6.90 5.23 -5.60
C PHE A 88 6.57 3.76 -5.87
N PHE A 89 6.11 3.43 -7.07
CA PHE A 89 5.82 2.07 -7.48
C PHE A 89 6.98 1.50 -8.31
N SER A 90 7.48 0.35 -7.90
CA SER A 90 8.57 -0.36 -8.59
C SER A 90 8.01 -1.50 -9.41
N VAL A 91 8.10 -1.37 -10.74
CA VAL A 91 7.73 -2.41 -11.71
C VAL A 91 8.80 -3.49 -11.90
N LEU A 92 10.01 -3.25 -11.40
CA LEU A 92 11.18 -4.14 -11.56
C LEU A 92 11.33 -5.16 -10.43
N GLN A 93 10.66 -4.92 -9.30
CA GLN A 93 10.67 -5.83 -8.17
C GLN A 93 9.64 -6.93 -8.40
N GLU A 94 9.94 -8.16 -7.96
CA GLU A 94 8.99 -9.27 -7.95
C GLU A 94 8.72 -9.67 -6.48
N PRO A 95 7.48 -9.55 -5.96
CA PRO A 95 6.33 -8.96 -6.63
C PRO A 95 6.48 -7.43 -6.84
N PRO A 96 5.83 -6.87 -7.87
CA PRO A 96 5.83 -5.42 -8.12
C PRO A 96 5.24 -4.70 -6.90
N SER A 97 5.87 -3.63 -6.44
CA SER A 97 5.61 -3.13 -5.08
C SER A 97 5.48 -1.61 -5.02
N LEU A 98 4.51 -1.13 -4.23
CA LEU A 98 4.40 0.26 -3.83
C LEU A 98 5.29 0.51 -2.60
N LYS A 99 6.28 1.38 -2.76
CA LYS A 99 7.20 1.79 -1.70
C LYS A 99 6.71 3.09 -1.08
N VAL A 100 6.64 3.13 0.24
CA VAL A 100 6.28 4.32 1.02
C VAL A 100 7.42 4.61 1.99
N ASN A 101 8.05 5.76 1.84
CA ASN A 101 9.01 6.31 2.80
C ASN A 101 8.28 7.19 3.80
N ARG A 102 8.86 7.41 4.99
CA ARG A 102 8.27 8.27 6.04
C ARG A 102 6.80 7.86 6.28
N VAL A 103 6.62 6.57 6.56
CA VAL A 103 5.31 5.99 6.89
C VAL A 103 4.76 6.70 8.13
N ASP A 104 3.51 7.12 8.10
CA ASP A 104 2.81 7.69 9.25
C ASP A 104 1.94 6.60 9.91
N TYR A 105 1.72 6.68 11.22
CA TYR A 105 0.80 5.76 11.90
C TYR A 105 -0.63 5.78 11.33
N ALA A 106 -1.06 6.90 10.75
CA ALA A 106 -2.32 7.05 10.02
C ALA A 106 -2.32 6.37 8.66
N ASP A 107 -1.18 5.91 8.12
CA ASP A 107 -1.12 5.12 6.88
C ASP A 107 -1.56 3.66 7.11
N ARG A 108 -1.74 3.21 8.35
CA ARG A 108 -2.24 1.86 8.63
C ARG A 108 -3.59 1.58 7.96
N GLY A 109 -3.79 0.37 7.46
CA GLY A 109 -5.06 -0.05 6.88
C GLY A 109 -4.88 -0.96 5.68
N THR A 110 -5.96 -1.13 4.93
CA THR A 110 -6.01 -2.08 3.82
C THR A 110 -5.81 -1.37 2.49
N TYR A 111 -4.95 -1.93 1.65
CA TYR A 111 -4.56 -1.38 0.35
C TYR A 111 -4.97 -2.35 -0.75
N VAL A 112 -5.53 -1.81 -1.83
CA VAL A 112 -5.93 -2.58 -3.01
C VAL A 112 -5.06 -2.14 -4.17
N CYS A 113 -4.32 -3.06 -4.78
CA CYS A 113 -3.73 -2.85 -6.09
C CYS A 113 -4.69 -3.36 -7.16
N ASP A 114 -4.98 -2.54 -8.15
CA ASP A 114 -5.84 -2.87 -9.28
C ASP A 114 -5.06 -2.71 -10.58
N LEU A 115 -5.04 -3.76 -11.38
CA LEU A 115 -4.37 -3.82 -12.68
C LEU A 115 -5.42 -3.87 -13.78
N LEU A 116 -5.25 -3.02 -14.79
CA LEU A 116 -5.93 -3.14 -16.08
C LEU A 116 -4.92 -3.60 -17.13
N TYR A 117 -5.21 -4.70 -17.80
CA TYR A 117 -4.39 -5.31 -18.83
C TYR A 117 -4.74 -4.79 -20.23
N ALA A 118 -3.83 -4.94 -21.18
CA ALA A 118 -4.03 -4.54 -22.58
C ALA A 118 -5.27 -5.22 -23.19
N SER A 119 -5.55 -6.47 -22.80
CA SER A 119 -6.76 -7.19 -23.20
C SER A 119 -8.08 -6.64 -22.64
N GLY A 120 -8.03 -5.65 -21.75
CA GLY A 120 -9.19 -5.11 -21.02
C GLY A 120 -9.53 -5.86 -19.73
N ARG A 121 -8.88 -7.01 -19.47
CA ARG A 121 -9.04 -7.73 -18.19
C ARG A 121 -8.59 -6.89 -17.00
N ARG A 122 -9.24 -7.12 -15.86
CA ARG A 122 -8.91 -6.48 -14.59
C ARG A 122 -8.57 -7.52 -13.54
N TYR A 123 -7.61 -7.21 -12.69
CA TYR A 123 -7.27 -8.02 -11.53
C TYR A 123 -6.95 -7.12 -10.36
N SER A 124 -7.52 -7.41 -9.19
CA SER A 124 -7.28 -6.65 -7.98
C SER A 124 -6.78 -7.57 -6.87
N ALA A 125 -5.82 -7.10 -6.09
CA ALA A 125 -5.30 -7.80 -4.91
C ALA A 125 -5.23 -6.86 -3.71
N THR A 126 -5.44 -7.43 -2.52
CA THR A 126 -5.58 -6.70 -1.28
C THR A 126 -4.47 -7.08 -0.30
N VAL A 127 -3.86 -6.08 0.34
CA VAL A 127 -2.79 -6.24 1.33
C VAL A 127 -3.04 -5.31 2.51
N ALA A 128 -2.86 -5.81 3.73
CA ALA A 128 -2.95 -4.99 4.93
C ALA A 128 -1.58 -4.39 5.30
N LEU A 129 -1.53 -3.10 5.62
CA LEU A 129 -0.37 -2.44 6.23
C LEU A 129 -0.67 -2.18 7.71
N ALA A 130 0.11 -2.82 8.59
CA ALA A 130 0.15 -2.46 10.01
C ALA A 130 1.34 -1.52 10.27
N VAL A 131 1.08 -0.46 11.01
CA VAL A 131 2.09 0.52 11.42
C VAL A 131 2.18 0.55 12.94
N PHE A 132 3.40 0.45 13.46
CA PHE A 132 3.68 0.42 14.90
C PHE A 132 4.46 1.64 15.36
N GLY A 133 4.40 1.92 16.66
CA GLY A 133 5.27 2.92 17.30
C GLY A 133 4.82 4.37 17.07
N LYS A 134 3.50 4.64 17.05
CA LYS A 134 2.96 6.01 17.06
C LYS A 134 3.79 6.81 18.04
N ARG A 135 4.44 7.89 17.59
CA ARG A 135 5.09 8.80 18.54
C ARG A 135 3.98 9.31 19.45
N CYS A 136 3.89 8.74 20.64
CA CYS A 136 3.05 9.33 21.65
C CYS A 136 3.70 10.67 21.94
N CYS A 137 2.98 11.74 21.65
CA CYS A 137 3.22 13.05 22.23
C CYS A 137 3.04 12.95 23.76
N LEU A 138 3.90 12.19 24.44
CA LEU A 138 4.36 12.55 25.76
C LEU A 138 5.44 13.62 25.57
N ALA A 139 5.05 14.73 24.93
CA ALA A 139 5.66 15.99 25.25
C ALA A 139 5.17 16.35 26.65
N PHE A 140 5.78 15.76 27.68
CA PHE A 140 5.83 16.39 28.98
C PHE A 140 6.73 17.61 28.82
N SER A 141 6.19 18.70 28.24
CA SER A 141 6.69 20.03 28.53
C SER A 141 6.12 20.45 29.88
N GLY A 142 6.45 19.69 30.93
CA GLY A 142 6.32 20.16 32.29
C GLY A 142 7.45 21.16 32.50
N SER A 143 7.13 22.46 32.46
CA SER A 143 8.02 23.52 32.90
C SER A 143 8.37 23.31 34.36
N ILE A 144 9.49 22.64 34.66
CA ILE A 144 10.11 22.71 35.98
C ILE A 144 10.96 23.98 35.95
N ASN A 145 10.33 25.05 36.39
CA ASN A 145 11.02 26.29 36.73
C ASN A 145 11.71 26.06 38.08
N MET A 146 13.02 25.84 38.06
CA MET A 146 13.83 25.79 39.26
C MET A 146 14.93 26.83 39.12
N ASN A 147 14.65 28.05 39.60
CA ASN A 147 15.68 28.79 40.30
C ASN A 147 15.09 29.68 41.38
N ARG A 148 15.67 29.50 42.56
CA ARG A 148 15.44 30.19 43.81
C ARG A 148 16.47 31.31 43.95
#